data_AF-A0A0W1GPM6-F1
#
_entry.id   AF-A0A0W1GPM6-F1
#
_cell.length_a   1.000
_cell.length_b   1.000
_cell.length_c   1.000
_cell.angle_alpha   90.00
_cell.angle_beta   90.00
_cell.angle_gamma   90.00
#
_symmetry.space_group_name_H-M   'P 1'
#
loop_
_entity.id
_entity.type
_entity.pdbx_description
1 polymer ?
#
loop_
_entity_poly.entity_id
_entity_poly.type
_entity_poly.pdbx_seq_one_letter_code
_entity_poly.pdbx_strand_id
1 'polypeptide(L)'
;MPLRRVAARFINTDEQSGLAELDRITAGASRGIQKRYWLWSTSFAATAFATTVTLLPGLALTFDEAPGADAVRLIGLGCSGLMIAVGASWRVFQYGGMQASTPQNPVYADPGDSAVRNLERLFAILQLETSPRAFYLNRNGARRYVDHRYFFGKLRAAHVAKSSTIRNALFGPAGLWFDRELFLEADVDKLIADAKAKPSRKGAPKQYDHTNAIIALIDHPKVRALDISKKRGNQREIIELLEDWYRSRRLKVPSETQLAPYANQILETIAKNRSS
;
A
#
# COMPACT_ATOMS: atom_id res chain seq x y z
N MET A 1 5.61 -18.84 -2.32
CA MET A 1 6.08 -17.62 -3.04
C MET A 1 5.32 -16.40 -2.53
N PRO A 2 5.88 -15.17 -2.48
CA PRO A 2 5.14 -13.98 -2.09
C PRO A 2 3.92 -13.75 -3.00
N LEU A 3 2.75 -13.50 -2.41
CA LEU A 3 1.50 -13.28 -3.14
C LEU A 3 1.62 -12.11 -4.12
N ARG A 4 2.42 -11.09 -3.75
CA ARG A 4 2.77 -9.97 -4.62
C ARG A 4 3.39 -10.40 -5.95
N ARG A 5 4.28 -11.38 -5.96
CA ARG A 5 4.89 -11.88 -7.20
C ARG A 5 3.92 -12.74 -8.01
N VAL A 6 3.04 -13.49 -7.34
CA VAL A 6 1.93 -14.20 -8.01
C VAL A 6 1.02 -13.19 -8.71
N ALA A 7 0.62 -12.12 -8.01
CA ALA A 7 -0.19 -11.03 -8.57
C ALA A 7 0.50 -10.33 -9.76
N ALA A 8 1.81 -10.12 -9.70
CA ALA A 8 2.58 -9.58 -10.82
C ALA A 8 2.48 -10.46 -12.08
N ARG A 9 2.58 -11.78 -11.92
CA ARG A 9 2.44 -12.74 -13.04
C ARG A 9 1.03 -12.80 -13.63
N PHE A 10 0.00 -12.52 -12.83
CA PHE A 10 -1.36 -12.34 -13.33
C PHE A 10 -1.49 -11.09 -14.20
N ILE A 11 -0.70 -10.05 -13.93
CA ILE A 11 -0.73 -8.78 -14.67
C ILE A 11 0.10 -8.88 -15.95
N ASN A 12 1.31 -9.44 -15.87
CA ASN A 12 2.27 -9.50 -16.98
C ASN A 12 3.04 -10.81 -16.97
N THR A 13 3.37 -11.33 -18.16
CA THR A 13 4.23 -12.51 -18.29
C THR A 13 5.66 -12.26 -17.80
N ASP A 14 6.16 -11.04 -17.97
CA ASP A 14 7.41 -10.60 -17.34
C ASP A 14 7.15 -10.13 -15.91
N GLU A 15 7.75 -10.82 -14.93
CA GLU A 15 7.49 -10.56 -13.51
C GLU A 15 7.89 -9.13 -13.09
N GLN A 16 8.99 -8.59 -13.62
CA GLN A 16 9.45 -7.24 -13.27
C GLN A 16 8.47 -6.17 -13.77
N SER A 17 8.01 -6.31 -15.02
CA SER A 17 6.98 -5.47 -15.61
C SER A 17 5.66 -5.57 -14.83
N GLY A 18 5.28 -6.79 -14.41
CA GLY A 18 4.11 -7.03 -13.59
C GLY A 18 4.22 -6.37 -12.21
N LEU A 19 5.39 -6.40 -11.58
CA LEU A 19 5.65 -5.75 -10.29
C LEU A 19 5.57 -4.22 -10.39
N ALA A 20 6.13 -3.64 -11.45
CA ALA A 20 6.05 -2.20 -11.69
C ALA A 20 4.59 -1.74 -11.88
N GLU A 21 3.81 -2.51 -12.63
CA GLU A 21 2.39 -2.21 -12.87
C GLU A 21 1.55 -2.39 -11.60
N LEU A 22 1.86 -3.43 -10.81
CA LEU A 22 1.24 -3.64 -9.50
C LEU A 22 1.54 -2.47 -8.53
N ASP A 23 2.75 -1.92 -8.57
CA ASP A 23 3.10 -0.73 -7.79
C ASP A 23 2.31 0.50 -8.23
N ARG A 24 2.11 0.68 -9.54
CA ARG A 24 1.25 1.75 -10.07
C ARG A 24 -0.19 1.61 -9.59
N ILE A 25 -0.77 0.42 -9.68
CA ILE A 25 -2.15 0.12 -9.23
C ILE A 25 -2.31 0.38 -7.74
N THR A 26 -1.40 -0.17 -6.93
CA THR A 26 -1.48 -0.05 -5.47
C THR A 26 -1.19 1.37 -4.98
N ALA A 27 -0.30 2.12 -5.64
CA ALA A 27 -0.09 3.55 -5.37
C ALA A 27 -1.32 4.41 -5.71
N GLY A 28 -2.03 4.07 -6.80
CA GLY A 28 -3.30 4.69 -7.16
C GLY A 28 -4.36 4.49 -6.07
N ALA A 29 -4.53 3.24 -5.62
CA ALA A 29 -5.44 2.91 -4.51
C ALA A 29 -5.01 3.57 -3.18
N SER A 30 -3.70 3.63 -2.91
CA SER A 30 -3.13 4.17 -1.66
C SER A 30 -3.57 5.59 -1.36
N ARG A 31 -3.63 6.49 -2.36
CA ARG A 31 -4.04 7.89 -2.13
C ARG A 31 -5.45 7.99 -1.54
N GLY A 32 -6.38 7.20 -2.05
CA GLY A 32 -7.75 7.14 -1.53
C GLY A 32 -7.84 6.50 -0.15
N ILE A 33 -7.06 5.44 0.07
CA ILE A 33 -7.02 4.70 1.34
C ILE A 33 -6.40 5.55 2.45
N GLN A 34 -5.23 6.13 2.21
CA GLN A 34 -4.46 6.87 3.21
C GLN A 34 -5.20 8.10 3.72
N LYS A 35 -5.87 8.86 2.85
CA LYS A 35 -6.64 10.03 3.28
C LYS A 35 -7.75 9.64 4.26
N ARG A 36 -8.50 8.58 3.94
CA ARG A 36 -9.58 8.07 4.80
C ARG A 36 -9.04 7.43 6.07
N TYR A 37 -7.95 6.67 5.95
CA TYR A 37 -7.31 6.01 7.09
C TYR A 37 -6.72 7.00 8.06
N TRP A 38 -6.10 8.09 7.57
CA TRP A 38 -5.58 9.16 8.41
C TRP A 38 -6.70 9.79 9.23
N LEU A 39 -7.81 10.19 8.58
CA LEU A 39 -8.98 10.76 9.27
C LEU A 39 -9.55 9.77 10.30
N TRP A 40 -9.70 8.51 9.92
CA TRP A 40 -10.16 7.48 10.83
C TRP A 40 -9.22 7.31 12.04
N SER A 41 -7.91 7.25 11.81
CA SER A 41 -6.91 7.04 12.85
C SER A 41 -6.83 8.21 13.83
N THR A 42 -6.96 9.45 13.34
CA THR A 42 -6.95 10.65 14.20
C THR A 42 -8.25 10.75 15.00
N SER A 43 -9.41 10.47 14.39
CA SER A 43 -10.69 10.38 15.11
C SER A 43 -10.68 9.27 16.18
N PHE A 44 -10.11 8.10 15.85
CA PHE A 44 -9.99 7.00 16.80
C PHE A 44 -9.07 7.37 17.97
N ALA A 45 -7.90 7.96 17.69
CA ALA A 45 -6.98 8.41 18.72
C ALA A 45 -7.61 9.50 19.63
N ALA A 46 -8.31 10.48 19.05
CA ALA A 46 -8.96 11.54 19.81
C ALA A 46 -10.07 11.01 20.74
N THR A 47 -10.92 10.11 20.22
CA THR A 47 -11.98 9.48 21.02
C THR A 47 -11.42 8.56 22.10
N ALA A 48 -10.39 7.77 21.79
CA ALA A 48 -9.70 6.93 22.78
C ALA A 48 -9.04 7.76 23.90
N PHE A 49 -8.41 8.88 23.54
CA PHE A 49 -7.83 9.80 24.52
C PHE A 49 -8.92 10.42 25.41
N ALA A 50 -9.99 10.94 24.80
CA ALA A 50 -11.11 11.52 25.55
C ALA A 50 -11.75 10.48 26.50
N THR A 51 -11.96 9.24 26.04
CA THR A 51 -12.41 8.13 26.87
C THR A 51 -11.48 7.91 28.07
N THR A 52 -10.17 7.85 27.83
CA THR A 52 -9.20 7.58 28.89
C THR A 52 -9.20 8.69 29.95
N VAL A 53 -9.21 9.95 29.52
CA VAL A 53 -9.13 11.13 30.40
C VAL A 53 -10.43 11.40 31.15
N THR A 54 -11.57 10.89 30.69
CA THR A 54 -12.86 11.10 31.37
C THR A 54 -13.28 9.88 32.19
N LEU A 55 -13.07 8.67 31.68
CA LEU A 55 -13.54 7.45 32.31
C LEU A 55 -12.66 7.02 33.48
N LEU A 56 -11.33 7.22 33.42
CA LEU A 56 -10.45 6.93 34.56
C LEU A 56 -10.71 7.87 35.75
N PRO A 57 -10.77 9.21 35.59
CA PRO A 57 -11.14 10.08 36.70
C PRO A 57 -12.58 9.89 37.14
N GLY A 58 -13.51 9.64 36.21
CA GLY A 58 -14.90 9.34 36.56
C GLY A 58 -15.02 8.11 37.47
N LEU A 59 -14.24 7.05 37.20
CA LEU A 59 -14.17 5.88 38.09
C LEU A 59 -13.57 6.23 39.45
N ALA A 60 -12.45 6.96 39.48
CA ALA A 60 -11.82 7.38 40.73
C ALA A 60 -12.77 8.24 41.60
N LEU A 61 -13.41 9.24 41.01
CA LEU A 61 -14.40 10.09 41.68
C LEU A 61 -15.63 9.31 42.15
N THR A 62 -15.99 8.22 41.47
CA THR A 62 -17.08 7.35 41.92
C THR A 62 -16.68 6.58 43.20
N PHE A 63 -15.42 6.14 43.29
CA PHE A 63 -14.92 5.48 44.50
C PHE A 63 -14.84 6.43 45.71
N ASP A 64 -14.55 7.70 45.46
CA ASP A 64 -14.47 8.74 46.51
C ASP A 64 -15.84 9.38 46.83
N GLU A 65 -16.93 8.88 46.26
CA GLU A 65 -18.30 9.43 46.40
C GLU A 65 -18.39 10.94 46.09
N ALA A 66 -17.53 11.42 45.19
CA ALA A 66 -17.39 12.84 44.92
C ALA A 66 -18.59 13.40 44.13
N PRO A 67 -19.08 14.61 44.48
CA PRO A 67 -20.16 15.25 43.74
C PRO A 67 -19.75 15.50 42.29
N GLY A 68 -20.59 15.05 41.34
CA GLY A 68 -20.32 15.16 39.90
C GLY A 68 -19.66 13.94 39.25
N ALA A 69 -19.34 12.89 40.01
CA ALA A 69 -18.78 11.63 39.49
C ALA A 69 -19.64 11.02 38.36
N ASP A 70 -20.97 11.03 38.53
CA ASP A 70 -21.91 10.50 37.53
C ASP A 70 -21.83 11.24 36.19
N ALA A 71 -21.71 12.57 36.22
CA ALA A 71 -21.61 13.38 35.01
C ALA A 71 -20.32 13.07 34.24
N VAL A 72 -19.18 13.00 34.95
CA VAL A 72 -17.87 12.67 34.35
C VAL A 72 -17.87 11.26 33.78
N ARG A 73 -18.48 10.30 34.49
CA ARG A 73 -18.61 8.91 34.02
C ARG A 73 -19.50 8.79 32.78
N LEU A 74 -20.63 9.50 32.74
CA LEU A 74 -21.52 9.53 31.57
C LEU A 74 -20.82 10.11 30.35
N ILE A 75 -20.03 11.19 30.52
CA ILE A 75 -19.21 11.74 29.44
C ILE A 75 -18.23 10.69 28.92
N GLY A 76 -17.52 9.99 29.81
CA GLY A 76 -16.57 8.96 29.41
C GLY A 76 -17.20 7.77 28.71
N LEU A 77 -18.41 7.35 29.14
CA LEU A 77 -19.18 6.32 28.44
C LEU A 77 -19.58 6.79 27.03
N GLY A 78 -20.00 8.05 26.89
CA GLY A 78 -20.26 8.68 25.60
C GLY A 78 -19.04 8.65 24.68
N CYS A 79 -17.87 9.07 25.18
CA CYS A 79 -16.61 8.99 24.42
C CYS A 79 -16.27 7.55 24.02
N SER A 80 -16.51 6.58 24.91
CA SER A 80 -16.27 5.15 24.62
C SER A 80 -17.19 4.64 23.50
N GLY A 81 -18.47 5.03 23.52
CA GLY A 81 -19.41 4.75 22.45
C GLY A 81 -18.94 5.32 21.11
N LEU A 82 -18.45 6.57 21.11
CA LEU A 82 -17.87 7.19 19.91
C LEU A 82 -16.62 6.46 19.41
N MET A 83 -15.72 6.04 20.31
CA MET A 83 -14.54 5.25 19.95
C MET A 83 -14.92 3.94 19.24
N ILE A 84 -15.93 3.23 19.78
CA ILE A 84 -16.46 2.01 19.16
C ILE A 84 -17.08 2.32 17.79
N ALA A 85 -17.87 3.38 17.67
CA ALA A 85 -18.50 3.80 16.41
C ALA A 85 -17.45 4.16 15.34
N VAL A 86 -16.40 4.89 15.72
CA VAL A 86 -15.28 5.21 14.83
C VAL A 86 -14.57 3.91 14.42
N GLY A 87 -14.24 3.02 15.35
CA GLY A 87 -13.64 1.71 15.01
C GLY A 87 -14.50 0.89 14.05
N ALA A 88 -15.81 0.81 14.29
CA ALA A 88 -16.78 0.14 13.45
C ALA A 88 -16.89 0.77 12.05
N SER A 89 -16.75 2.09 11.94
CA SER A 89 -16.84 2.79 10.64
C SER A 89 -15.79 2.31 9.64
N TRP A 90 -14.58 1.95 10.10
CA TRP A 90 -13.53 1.42 9.23
C TRP A 90 -13.86 0.01 8.74
N ARG A 91 -14.42 -0.82 9.63
CA ARG A 91 -14.93 -2.14 9.24
C ARG A 91 -16.03 -2.04 8.19
N VAL A 92 -17.01 -1.18 8.41
CA VAL A 92 -18.10 -0.94 7.45
C VAL A 92 -17.55 -0.42 6.12
N PHE A 93 -16.54 0.47 6.17
CA PHE A 93 -15.87 0.92 4.95
C PHE A 93 -15.16 -0.23 4.21
N GLN A 94 -14.36 -1.03 4.91
CA GLN A 94 -13.55 -2.10 4.31
C GLN A 94 -14.40 -3.29 3.84
N TYR A 95 -15.41 -3.71 4.60
CA TYR A 95 -16.16 -4.94 4.37
C TYR A 95 -17.65 -4.74 4.06
N GLY A 96 -18.15 -3.51 4.05
CA GLY A 96 -19.58 -3.23 3.84
C GLY A 96 -20.46 -3.49 5.07
N GLY A 97 -19.89 -4.02 6.14
CA GLY A 97 -20.54 -4.31 7.41
C GLY A 97 -19.53 -4.71 8.47
N MET A 98 -20.02 -5.19 9.62
CA MET A 98 -19.15 -5.66 10.72
C MET A 98 -18.45 -6.99 10.41
N GLN A 99 -19.09 -7.81 9.57
CA GLN A 99 -18.58 -9.11 9.14
C GLN A 99 -18.21 -9.08 7.65
N ALA A 100 -17.15 -9.81 7.30
CA ALA A 100 -16.74 -10.03 5.92
C ALA A 100 -17.55 -11.20 5.32
N SER A 101 -18.85 -11.02 5.11
CA SER A 101 -19.75 -12.08 4.63
C SER A 101 -19.84 -12.16 3.10
N THR A 102 -19.72 -11.03 2.41
CA THR A 102 -19.82 -10.96 0.94
C THR A 102 -18.68 -10.17 0.33
N PRO A 103 -18.17 -10.57 -0.86
CA PRO A 103 -17.19 -9.80 -1.61
C PRO A 103 -17.71 -8.40 -1.93
N GLN A 104 -16.87 -7.39 -1.65
CA GLN A 104 -17.19 -5.98 -1.88
C GLN A 104 -16.58 -5.46 -3.17
N ASN A 105 -17.12 -4.37 -3.69
CA ASN A 105 -16.52 -3.66 -4.83
C ASN A 105 -15.14 -3.08 -4.43
N PRO A 106 -14.09 -3.37 -5.21
CA PRO A 106 -12.74 -2.94 -4.85
C PRO A 106 -12.55 -1.44 -5.07
N VAL A 107 -11.63 -0.85 -4.31
CA VAL A 107 -11.18 0.53 -4.52
C VAL A 107 -9.92 0.53 -5.38
N TYR A 108 -10.07 0.93 -6.64
CA TYR A 108 -8.97 1.20 -7.56
C TYR A 108 -9.09 2.62 -8.13
N ALA A 109 -7.97 3.18 -8.56
CA ALA A 109 -7.97 4.47 -9.25
C ALA A 109 -8.55 4.36 -10.68
N ASP A 110 -8.32 3.24 -11.36
CA ASP A 110 -8.84 2.95 -12.70
C ASP A 110 -9.34 1.49 -12.77
N PRO A 111 -10.64 1.25 -12.53
CA PRO A 111 -11.23 -0.09 -12.64
C PRO A 111 -11.27 -0.64 -14.07
N GLY A 112 -11.16 0.24 -15.08
CA GLY A 112 -11.20 -0.11 -16.51
C GLY A 112 -9.89 -0.71 -17.04
N ASP A 113 -8.84 -0.69 -16.23
CA ASP A 113 -7.53 -1.20 -16.57
C ASP A 113 -7.53 -2.74 -16.68
N SER A 114 -6.93 -3.24 -17.77
CA SER A 114 -6.71 -4.67 -17.99
C SER A 114 -5.88 -5.35 -16.89
N ALA A 115 -4.90 -4.66 -16.33
CA ALA A 115 -4.07 -5.19 -15.25
C ALA A 115 -4.89 -5.34 -13.96
N VAL A 116 -5.73 -4.35 -13.65
CA VAL A 116 -6.68 -4.42 -12.53
C VAL A 116 -7.68 -5.57 -12.72
N ARG A 117 -8.22 -5.77 -13.93
CA ARG A 117 -9.10 -6.91 -14.21
C ARG A 117 -8.43 -8.26 -13.96
N ASN A 118 -7.18 -8.44 -14.36
CA ASN A 118 -6.47 -9.69 -14.09
C ASN A 118 -6.15 -9.86 -12.60
N LEU A 119 -5.80 -8.76 -11.91
CA LEU A 119 -5.60 -8.78 -10.47
C LEU A 119 -6.89 -9.18 -9.72
N GLU A 120 -8.03 -8.68 -10.16
CA GLU A 120 -9.33 -9.06 -9.61
C GLU A 120 -9.70 -10.51 -9.88
N ARG A 121 -9.26 -11.09 -11.02
CA ARG A 121 -9.41 -12.54 -11.27
C ARG A 121 -8.62 -13.38 -10.27
N LEU A 122 -7.40 -12.96 -9.90
CA LEU A 122 -6.64 -13.62 -8.82
C LEU A 122 -7.42 -13.56 -7.51
N PHE A 123 -7.92 -12.37 -7.13
CA PHE A 123 -8.69 -12.25 -5.90
C PHE A 123 -9.98 -13.06 -5.92
N ALA A 124 -10.69 -13.12 -7.05
CA ALA A 124 -11.88 -13.95 -7.20
C ALA A 124 -11.58 -15.44 -6.95
N ILE A 125 -10.42 -15.95 -7.39
CA ILE A 125 -9.99 -17.31 -7.03
C ILE A 125 -9.75 -17.43 -5.53
N LEU A 126 -8.98 -16.50 -4.94
CA LEU A 126 -8.61 -16.54 -3.51
C LEU A 126 -9.81 -16.36 -2.56
N GLN A 127 -10.94 -15.87 -3.08
CA GLN A 127 -12.21 -15.79 -2.37
C GLN A 127 -12.93 -17.14 -2.27
N LEU A 128 -12.57 -18.13 -3.08
CA LEU A 128 -13.17 -19.47 -3.06
C LEU A 128 -12.58 -20.31 -1.94
N GLU A 129 -13.43 -21.04 -1.21
CA GLU A 129 -13.00 -21.93 -0.12
C GLU A 129 -12.10 -23.08 -0.59
N THR A 130 -12.31 -23.53 -1.82
CA THR A 130 -11.57 -24.63 -2.47
C THR A 130 -10.22 -24.19 -3.05
N SER A 131 -9.92 -22.89 -3.03
CA SER A 131 -8.68 -22.36 -3.59
C SER A 131 -7.47 -22.59 -2.66
N PRO A 132 -6.23 -22.56 -3.21
CA PRO A 132 -5.03 -22.55 -2.40
C PRO A 132 -5.06 -21.41 -1.39
N ARG A 133 -4.89 -21.73 -0.11
CA ARG A 133 -4.96 -20.74 0.97
C ARG A 133 -3.67 -19.95 1.05
N ALA A 134 -3.79 -18.63 0.98
CA ALA A 134 -2.67 -17.76 1.31
C ALA A 134 -2.30 -17.91 2.79
N PHE A 135 -1.05 -17.61 3.13
CA PHE A 135 -0.54 -17.65 4.49
C PHE A 135 0.40 -16.48 4.76
N TYR A 136 0.63 -16.16 6.03
CA TYR A 136 1.72 -15.30 6.46
C TYR A 136 2.65 -16.06 7.41
N LEU A 137 3.89 -15.58 7.54
CA LEU A 137 4.84 -16.08 8.53
C LEU A 137 4.71 -15.25 9.80
N ASN A 138 4.55 -15.91 10.95
CA ASN A 138 4.58 -15.22 12.23
C ASN A 138 6.03 -14.82 12.61
N ARG A 139 6.20 -14.14 13.75
CA ARG A 139 7.53 -13.71 14.24
C ARG A 139 8.51 -14.87 14.44
N ASN A 140 8.01 -16.09 14.66
CA ASN A 140 8.82 -17.29 14.86
C ASN A 140 9.02 -18.08 13.55
N GLY A 141 8.63 -17.52 12.40
CA GLY A 141 8.71 -18.18 11.10
C GLY A 141 7.66 -19.26 10.85
N ALA A 142 6.72 -19.49 11.78
CA ALA A 142 5.66 -20.47 11.61
C ALA A 142 4.56 -19.94 10.67
N ARG A 143 4.06 -20.83 9.81
CA ARG A 143 3.03 -20.54 8.81
C ARG A 143 1.65 -20.40 9.46
N ARG A 144 0.91 -19.35 9.09
CA ARG A 144 -0.48 -19.13 9.50
C ARG A 144 -1.32 -18.84 8.26
N TYR A 145 -2.22 -19.75 7.93
CA TYR A 145 -3.13 -19.60 6.80
C TYR A 145 -4.16 -18.49 7.07
N VAL A 146 -4.43 -17.69 6.05
CA VAL A 146 -5.49 -16.69 6.10
C VAL A 146 -6.79 -17.27 5.56
N ASP A 147 -7.89 -16.76 6.10
CA ASP A 147 -9.24 -17.06 5.65
C ASP A 147 -9.51 -16.40 4.29
N HIS A 148 -10.29 -17.04 3.41
CA HIS A 148 -10.64 -16.49 2.10
C HIS A 148 -11.35 -15.12 2.20
N ARG A 149 -12.04 -14.86 3.32
CA ARG A 149 -12.69 -13.58 3.64
C ARG A 149 -11.74 -12.40 3.76
N TYR A 150 -10.43 -12.61 3.93
CA TYR A 150 -9.45 -11.52 3.84
C TYR A 150 -9.55 -10.81 2.48
N PHE A 151 -9.87 -11.53 1.42
CA PHE A 151 -10.00 -11.00 0.06
C PHE A 151 -11.39 -10.43 -0.26
N PHE A 152 -12.34 -10.42 0.69
CA PHE A 152 -13.69 -9.88 0.46
C PHE A 152 -13.71 -8.35 0.53
N GLY A 153 -12.73 -7.75 1.21
CA GLY A 153 -12.72 -6.32 1.46
C GLY A 153 -12.48 -5.46 0.22
N LYS A 154 -12.97 -4.22 0.27
CA LYS A 154 -12.73 -3.17 -0.74
C LYS A 154 -11.25 -2.86 -0.92
N LEU A 155 -10.44 -3.10 0.12
CA LEU A 155 -9.03 -2.76 0.20
C LEU A 155 -8.10 -3.92 -0.17
N ARG A 156 -8.61 -5.01 -0.74
CA ARG A 156 -7.84 -6.25 -1.02
C ARG A 156 -6.55 -6.05 -1.82
N ALA A 157 -6.47 -5.04 -2.68
CA ALA A 157 -5.24 -4.65 -3.39
C ALA A 157 -4.06 -4.33 -2.45
N ALA A 158 -4.34 -3.89 -1.22
CA ALA A 158 -3.31 -3.64 -0.22
C ALA A 158 -2.56 -4.93 0.18
N HIS A 159 -3.18 -6.12 0.11
CA HIS A 159 -2.51 -7.39 0.43
C HIS A 159 -1.31 -7.70 -0.46
N VAL A 160 -1.23 -7.08 -1.64
CA VAL A 160 -0.15 -7.28 -2.63
C VAL A 160 0.72 -6.03 -2.79
N ALA A 161 0.46 -4.98 -2.01
CA ALA A 161 1.26 -3.75 -2.02
C ALA A 161 2.65 -4.01 -1.42
N LYS A 162 3.68 -3.32 -1.94
CA LYS A 162 5.05 -3.37 -1.41
C LYS A 162 5.13 -2.72 -0.04
N SER A 163 4.49 -1.56 0.09
CA SER A 163 4.57 -0.70 1.26
C SER A 163 3.76 -1.27 2.44
N SER A 164 4.43 -1.42 3.59
CA SER A 164 3.77 -1.75 4.86
C SER A 164 2.78 -0.68 5.28
N THR A 165 3.01 0.59 4.94
CA THR A 165 2.09 1.70 5.23
C THR A 165 0.71 1.46 4.63
N ILE A 166 0.63 0.87 3.44
CA ILE A 166 -0.65 0.56 2.79
C ILE A 166 -1.30 -0.66 3.47
N ARG A 167 -0.50 -1.66 3.83
CA ARG A 167 -1.00 -2.87 4.53
C ARG A 167 -1.51 -2.56 5.93
N ASN A 168 -0.90 -1.62 6.66
CA ASN A 168 -1.33 -1.20 8.00
C ASN A 168 -2.78 -0.69 8.05
N ALA A 169 -3.33 -0.25 6.93
CA ALA A 169 -4.72 0.18 6.83
C ALA A 169 -5.74 -0.98 6.81
N LEU A 170 -5.29 -2.23 6.67
CA LEU A 170 -6.17 -3.39 6.61
C LEU A 170 -6.54 -3.89 8.00
N PHE A 171 -7.81 -4.21 8.19
CA PHE A 171 -8.25 -5.07 9.29
C PHE A 171 -8.44 -6.50 8.79
N GLY A 172 -8.15 -7.49 9.63
CA GLY A 172 -8.51 -8.88 9.35
C GLY A 172 -10.03 -9.10 9.50
N PRO A 173 -10.61 -10.16 8.91
CA PRO A 173 -12.04 -10.45 8.98
C PRO A 173 -12.52 -10.75 10.41
N ALA A 174 -11.65 -11.21 11.32
CA ALA A 174 -11.98 -11.50 12.72
C ALA A 174 -11.10 -10.77 13.76
N GLY A 175 -10.42 -9.69 13.37
CA GLY A 175 -9.60 -8.90 14.31
C GLY A 175 -9.36 -7.46 13.86
N LEU A 176 -8.43 -6.78 14.53
CA LEU A 176 -7.99 -5.42 14.20
C LEU A 176 -6.56 -5.49 13.66
N TRP A 177 -6.22 -4.61 12.72
CA TRP A 177 -4.91 -4.46 12.05
C TRP A 177 -4.26 -5.73 11.48
N PHE A 178 -3.98 -5.71 10.18
CA PHE A 178 -3.32 -6.80 9.48
C PHE A 178 -2.32 -6.25 8.45
N ASP A 179 -1.05 -6.20 8.83
CA ASP A 179 0.02 -5.60 8.01
C ASP A 179 0.91 -6.62 7.28
N ARG A 180 0.62 -7.92 7.48
CA ARG A 180 1.52 -9.01 7.10
C ARG A 180 1.58 -9.18 5.59
N GLU A 181 2.78 -9.48 5.10
CA GLU A 181 2.96 -9.96 3.73
C GLU A 181 2.37 -11.36 3.60
N LEU A 182 1.60 -11.58 2.53
CA LEU A 182 0.99 -12.85 2.22
C LEU A 182 1.86 -13.65 1.25
N PHE A 183 1.80 -14.96 1.39
CA PHE A 183 2.46 -15.95 0.57
C PHE A 183 1.42 -16.93 0.05
N LEU A 184 1.67 -17.48 -1.13
CA LEU A 184 0.86 -18.52 -1.75
C LEU A 184 1.79 -19.62 -2.24
N GLU A 185 1.41 -20.86 -1.96
CA GLU A 185 2.02 -22.07 -2.53
C GLU A 185 1.01 -22.67 -3.49
N ALA A 186 1.20 -22.38 -4.78
CA ALA A 186 0.36 -22.86 -5.86
C ALA A 186 1.13 -22.79 -7.18
N ASP A 187 0.72 -23.62 -8.13
CA ASP A 187 1.14 -23.49 -9.52
C ASP A 187 0.51 -22.23 -10.11
N VAL A 188 1.34 -21.22 -10.38
CA VAL A 188 0.90 -19.91 -10.84
C VAL A 188 0.34 -19.98 -12.26
N ASP A 189 0.92 -20.81 -13.12
CA ASP A 189 0.49 -20.92 -14.51
C ASP A 189 -0.87 -21.63 -14.59
N LYS A 190 -1.06 -22.67 -13.77
CA LYS A 190 -2.37 -23.30 -13.59
C LYS A 190 -3.39 -22.30 -13.04
N LEU A 191 -3.04 -21.52 -12.01
CA LEU A 191 -3.95 -20.51 -11.45
C LEU A 191 -4.34 -19.44 -12.48
N ILE A 192 -3.42 -18.97 -13.32
CA ILE A 192 -3.69 -18.00 -14.39
C ILE A 192 -4.66 -18.59 -15.41
N ALA A 193 -4.44 -19.85 -15.80
CA ALA A 193 -5.31 -20.58 -16.72
C ALA A 193 -6.72 -20.76 -16.16
N ASP A 194 -6.84 -21.21 -14.90
CA ASP A 194 -8.11 -21.40 -14.20
C ASP A 194 -8.89 -20.09 -14.06
N ALA A 195 -8.20 -18.97 -13.78
CA ALA A 195 -8.80 -17.63 -13.72
C ALA A 195 -9.20 -17.08 -15.09
N LYS A 196 -8.81 -17.76 -16.19
CA LYS A 196 -8.87 -17.23 -17.55
C LYS A 196 -8.21 -15.85 -17.65
N ALA A 197 -7.18 -15.61 -16.83
CA ALA A 197 -6.41 -14.38 -16.83
C ALA A 197 -5.64 -14.28 -18.15
N LYS A 198 -5.51 -13.05 -18.67
CA LYS A 198 -4.73 -12.80 -19.88
C LYS A 198 -3.62 -11.81 -19.54
N PRO A 199 -2.53 -12.28 -18.88
CA PRO A 199 -1.40 -11.42 -18.57
C PRO A 199 -0.90 -10.73 -19.83
N SER A 200 -0.57 -9.45 -19.70
CA SER A 200 0.03 -8.71 -20.81
C SER A 200 1.37 -9.34 -21.17
N ARG A 201 1.65 -9.45 -22.48
CA ARG A 201 3.00 -9.74 -23.00
C ARG A 201 3.77 -8.49 -23.35
N LYS A 202 3.13 -7.32 -23.28
CA LYS A 202 3.82 -6.05 -23.46
C LYS A 202 4.76 -5.90 -22.28
N GLY A 203 6.06 -5.76 -22.53
CA GLY A 203 7.01 -5.31 -21.50
C GLY A 203 6.49 -4.03 -20.84
N ALA A 204 6.95 -3.75 -19.62
CA ALA A 204 6.50 -2.66 -18.76
C ALA A 204 6.04 -1.47 -19.61
N PRO A 205 4.77 -1.00 -19.47
CA PRO A 205 4.35 0.20 -20.18
C PRO A 205 5.42 1.25 -19.90
N LYS A 206 6.12 1.70 -20.95
CA LYS A 206 7.17 2.73 -20.89
C LYS A 206 6.54 4.07 -20.54
N GLN A 207 5.87 4.16 -19.39
CA GLN A 207 5.32 5.40 -18.90
C GLN A 207 6.44 6.24 -18.27
N TYR A 208 7.53 5.58 -17.85
CA TYR A 208 8.79 6.23 -17.52
C TYR A 208 9.97 5.36 -17.94
N ASP A 209 10.47 5.60 -19.15
CA ASP A 209 11.77 5.07 -19.58
C ASP A 209 12.88 5.89 -18.89
N HIS A 210 13.00 5.73 -17.56
CA HIS A 210 14.07 6.34 -16.78
C HIS A 210 15.43 5.86 -17.27
N THR A 211 15.53 4.67 -17.88
CA THR A 211 16.77 4.12 -18.42
C THR A 211 17.30 4.95 -19.59
N ASN A 212 16.45 5.35 -20.53
CA ASN A 212 16.86 6.27 -21.60
C ASN A 212 17.19 7.68 -21.09
N ALA A 213 16.49 8.16 -20.07
CA ALA A 213 16.81 9.43 -19.43
C ALA A 213 18.19 9.36 -18.73
N ILE A 214 18.44 8.30 -17.96
CA ILE A 214 19.69 8.03 -17.26
C ILE A 214 20.85 7.87 -18.25
N ILE A 215 20.69 7.08 -19.31
CA ILE A 215 21.71 6.91 -20.36
C ILE A 215 22.03 8.27 -21.02
N ALA A 216 21.01 9.06 -21.36
CA ALA A 216 21.22 10.38 -21.95
C ALA A 216 21.89 11.37 -20.98
N LEU A 217 21.72 11.18 -19.66
CA LEU A 217 22.22 12.09 -18.63
C LEU A 217 23.61 11.73 -18.09
N ILE A 218 23.98 10.45 -18.10
CA ILE A 218 25.33 10.00 -17.69
C ILE A 218 26.42 10.68 -18.52
N ASP A 219 26.16 10.92 -19.81
CA ASP A 219 27.09 11.59 -20.72
C ASP A 219 26.86 13.11 -20.84
N HIS A 220 25.90 13.67 -20.10
CA HIS A 220 25.56 15.09 -20.21
C HIS A 220 26.70 15.96 -19.65
N PRO A 221 27.12 17.04 -20.35
CA PRO A 221 28.28 17.85 -19.96
C PRO A 221 28.15 18.45 -18.56
N LYS A 222 26.93 18.85 -18.16
CA LYS A 222 26.67 19.34 -16.79
C LYS A 222 26.87 18.26 -15.73
N VAL A 223 26.43 17.02 -16.01
CA VAL A 223 26.59 15.88 -15.10
C VAL A 223 28.06 15.47 -14.98
N ARG A 224 28.82 15.55 -16.07
CA ARG A 224 30.29 15.36 -16.07
C ARG A 224 31.04 16.46 -15.31
N ALA A 225 30.50 17.68 -15.25
CA ALA A 225 31.10 18.80 -14.53
C ALA A 225 30.78 18.82 -13.02
N LEU A 226 29.88 17.95 -12.53
CA LEU A 226 29.48 17.94 -11.11
C LEU A 226 30.66 17.57 -10.20
N ASP A 227 30.80 18.33 -9.11
CA ASP A 227 31.75 18.09 -8.02
C ASP A 227 31.17 17.06 -7.03
N ILE A 228 31.74 15.85 -6.99
CA ILE A 228 31.24 14.70 -6.23
C ILE A 228 31.21 14.95 -4.71
N SER A 229 31.94 15.95 -4.21
CA SER A 229 31.97 16.30 -2.79
C SER A 229 30.64 16.88 -2.26
N LYS A 230 29.77 17.42 -3.13
CA LYS A 230 28.53 18.12 -2.74
C LYS A 230 27.25 17.31 -3.01
N LYS A 231 27.02 16.26 -2.22
CA LYS A 231 25.89 15.31 -2.42
C LYS A 231 24.49 15.96 -2.55
N ARG A 232 24.10 16.87 -1.64
CA ARG A 232 22.74 17.45 -1.63
C ARG A 232 22.47 18.43 -2.78
N GLY A 233 23.47 19.22 -3.19
CA GLY A 233 23.33 20.16 -4.31
C GLY A 233 23.21 19.43 -5.64
N ASN A 234 24.06 18.42 -5.84
CA ASN A 234 24.11 17.67 -7.09
C ASN A 234 22.86 16.82 -7.32
N GLN A 235 22.24 16.31 -6.25
CA GLN A 235 21.01 15.53 -6.36
C GLN A 235 19.88 16.39 -6.96
N ARG A 236 19.72 17.62 -6.46
CA ARG A 236 18.73 18.56 -6.99
C ARG A 236 18.99 18.93 -8.45
N GLU A 237 20.26 19.18 -8.79
CA GLU A 237 20.64 19.52 -10.16
C GLU A 237 20.37 18.37 -11.14
N ILE A 238 20.60 17.12 -10.74
CA ILE A 238 20.27 15.95 -11.57
C ILE A 238 18.75 15.76 -11.70
N ILE A 239 17.99 16.05 -10.64
CA ILE A 239 16.52 16.02 -10.70
C ILE A 239 16.01 17.07 -11.70
N GLU A 240 16.52 18.30 -11.65
CA GLU A 240 16.16 19.37 -12.59
C GLU A 240 16.48 18.96 -14.05
N LEU A 241 17.65 18.34 -14.28
CA LEU A 241 18.02 17.82 -15.61
C LEU A 241 17.11 16.66 -16.07
N LEU A 242 16.68 15.80 -15.16
CA LEU A 242 15.70 14.74 -15.45
C LEU A 242 14.36 15.37 -15.83
N GLU A 243 13.88 16.37 -15.10
CA GLU A 243 12.65 17.08 -15.42
C GLU A 243 12.71 17.73 -16.80
N ASP A 244 13.79 18.42 -17.12
CA ASP A 244 13.99 19.08 -18.43
C ASP A 244 14.02 18.06 -19.58
N TRP A 245 14.63 16.90 -19.36
CA TRP A 245 14.63 15.80 -20.32
C TRP A 245 13.21 15.28 -20.60
N TYR A 246 12.35 15.20 -19.57
CA TYR A 246 10.93 14.84 -19.74
C TYR A 246 10.12 15.96 -20.42
N ARG A 247 10.33 17.22 -20.03
CA ARG A 247 9.64 18.39 -20.61
C ARG A 247 9.93 18.54 -22.10
N SER A 248 11.20 18.44 -22.50
CA SER A 248 11.65 18.54 -23.90
C SER A 248 11.03 17.49 -24.82
N ARG A 249 10.63 16.34 -24.28
CA ARG A 249 9.97 15.24 -25.02
C ARG A 249 8.45 15.23 -24.88
N ARG A 250 7.87 16.27 -24.29
CA ARG A 250 6.42 16.39 -24.03
C ARG A 250 5.86 15.20 -23.24
N LEU A 251 6.68 14.60 -22.39
CA LEU A 251 6.28 13.51 -21.50
C LEU A 251 5.77 14.08 -20.17
N LYS A 252 4.93 13.30 -19.47
CA LYS A 252 4.47 13.67 -18.14
C LYS A 252 5.65 13.68 -17.17
N VAL A 253 5.94 14.82 -16.56
CA VAL A 253 7.05 14.97 -15.61
C VAL A 253 6.74 14.19 -14.31
N PRO A 254 7.61 13.25 -13.88
CA PRO A 254 7.46 12.57 -12.59
C PRO A 254 7.65 13.55 -11.42
N SER A 255 7.13 13.25 -10.24
CA SER A 255 7.40 14.09 -9.06
C SER A 255 8.86 14.00 -8.62
N GLU A 256 9.38 15.05 -7.98
CA GLU A 256 10.74 15.08 -7.41
C GLU A 256 11.05 13.84 -6.56
N THR A 257 10.08 13.38 -5.76
CA THR A 257 10.18 12.16 -4.95
C THR A 257 10.33 10.87 -5.76
N GLN A 258 9.82 10.84 -6.99
CA GLN A 258 9.99 9.72 -7.92
C GLN A 258 11.33 9.79 -8.66
N LEU A 259 11.89 10.99 -8.87
CA LEU A 259 13.17 11.21 -9.54
C LEU A 259 14.37 11.06 -8.59
N ALA A 260 14.19 11.35 -7.30
CA ALA A 260 15.25 11.32 -6.28
C ALA A 260 16.05 10.00 -6.19
N PRO A 261 15.44 8.80 -6.29
CA PRO A 261 16.20 7.54 -6.28
C PRO A 261 17.09 7.39 -7.52
N TYR A 262 16.65 7.87 -8.68
CA TYR A 262 17.40 7.78 -9.93
C TYR A 262 18.56 8.79 -9.96
N ALA A 263 18.35 9.99 -9.42
CA ALA A 263 19.42 10.96 -9.23
C ALA A 263 20.55 10.40 -8.36
N ASN A 264 20.22 9.66 -7.30
CA ASN A 264 21.20 8.99 -6.46
C ASN A 264 21.98 7.89 -7.22
N GLN A 265 21.30 7.08 -8.03
CA GLN A 265 21.95 6.06 -8.86
C GLN A 265 22.95 6.66 -9.87
N ILE A 266 22.63 7.79 -10.48
CA ILE A 266 23.54 8.52 -11.37
C ILE A 266 24.77 8.99 -10.59
N LEU A 267 24.58 9.61 -9.41
CA LEU A 267 25.68 10.06 -8.56
C LEU A 267 26.61 8.94 -8.11
N GLU A 268 26.04 7.81 -7.70
CA GLU A 268 26.80 6.62 -7.30
C GLU A 268 27.61 6.04 -8.47
N THR A 269 27.02 6.01 -9.67
CA THR A 269 27.70 5.52 -10.88
C THR A 269 28.87 6.44 -11.27
N ILE A 270 28.68 7.76 -11.20
CA ILE A 270 29.76 8.74 -11.44
C ILE A 270 30.86 8.61 -10.40
N ALA A 271 30.50 8.51 -9.11
CA ALA A 271 31.47 8.33 -8.04
C ALA A 271 32.32 7.08 -8.27
N LYS A 272 31.69 5.95 -8.63
CA LYS A 272 32.38 4.70 -8.95
C LYS A 272 33.32 4.83 -10.14
N ASN A 273 32.87 5.48 -11.22
CA ASN A 273 33.69 5.67 -12.43
C ASN A 273 34.86 6.64 -12.25
N ARG A 274 34.81 7.58 -11.30
CA ARG A 274 35.93 8.49 -10.99
C ARG A 274 36.87 7.98 -9.87
N SER A 275 36.46 6.94 -9.16
CA SER A 275 37.30 6.24 -8.16
C SER A 275 38.09 5.05 -8.72
N SER A 276 37.81 4.67 -9.98
CA SER A 276 38.59 3.72 -10.78
C SER A 276 39.57 4.47 -11.67
#